data_AF-A0A314YKN8-F1
#
_entry.id   AF-A0A314YKN8-F1
#
_cell.length_a   1.000
_cell.length_b   1.000
_cell.length_c   1.000
_cell.angle_alpha   90.00
_cell.angle_beta   90.00
_cell.angle_gamma   90.00
#
_symmetry.space_group_name_H-M   'P 1'
#
loop_
_entity.id
_entity.type
_entity.pdbx_description
1 polymer ?
#
loop_
_entity_poly.entity_id
_entity_poly.type
_entity_poly.pdbx_seq_one_letter_code
_entity_poly.pdbx_strand_id
1 'polypeptide(L)'
;MMTAVKTEGETQEKALNEVYELLKVLEEGIKSFYPDGIPTFEAKNLSLLEVVASSVLCLFKAPEEILGIKVIDPEITPLLFSWVEALRELSLVQETIPSHEKIVALLGTLRQLAINPPSQS
;
A
#
# COMPACT_ATOMS: atom_id res chain seq x y z
N MET A 1 -6.73 -2.65 4.49
CA MET A 1 -6.34 -3.28 3.20
C MET A 1 -6.70 -4.76 3.12
N MET A 2 -6.18 -5.65 3.98
CA MET A 2 -6.44 -7.11 3.86
C MET A 2 -7.94 -7.48 3.90
N THR A 3 -8.73 -6.81 4.74
CA THR A 3 -10.19 -6.96 4.75
C THR A 3 -10.78 -6.65 3.38
N ALA A 4 -10.47 -5.49 2.81
CA ALA A 4 -10.93 -5.10 1.48
C ALA A 4 -10.52 -6.09 0.38
N VAL A 5 -9.34 -6.70 0.47
CA VAL A 5 -8.93 -7.76 -0.48
C VAL A 5 -9.80 -9.01 -0.35
N LYS A 6 -10.23 -9.38 0.85
CA LYS A 6 -10.94 -10.64 1.14
C LYS A 6 -12.46 -10.55 1.06
N THR A 7 -13.03 -9.37 0.94
CA THR A 7 -14.48 -9.15 0.97
C THR A 7 -14.99 -8.51 -0.33
N GLU A 8 -16.30 -8.43 -0.48
CA GLU A 8 -17.00 -7.74 -1.59
C GLU A 8 -18.15 -6.87 -1.04
N GLY A 9 -18.70 -6.02 -1.91
CA GLY A 9 -19.83 -5.15 -1.60
C GLY A 9 -19.54 -4.17 -0.44
N GLU A 10 -20.56 -3.90 0.37
CA GLU A 10 -20.52 -2.88 1.43
C GLU A 10 -19.36 -3.06 2.43
N THR A 11 -19.00 -4.30 2.76
CA THR A 11 -17.87 -4.56 3.69
C THR A 11 -16.54 -4.17 3.08
N GLN A 12 -16.35 -4.44 1.77
CA GLN A 12 -15.15 -4.01 1.05
C GLN A 12 -15.09 -2.48 0.96
N GLU A 13 -16.20 -1.83 0.57
CA GLU A 13 -16.27 -0.37 0.45
C GLU A 13 -15.95 0.32 1.77
N LYS A 14 -16.52 -0.15 2.89
CA LYS A 14 -16.22 0.38 4.22
C LYS A 14 -14.74 0.22 4.57
N ALA A 15 -14.17 -0.95 4.34
CA ALA A 15 -12.76 -1.21 4.62
C ALA A 15 -11.82 -0.36 3.75
N LEU A 16 -12.21 -0.02 2.51
CA LEU A 16 -11.46 0.90 1.65
C LEU A 16 -11.58 2.33 2.15
N ASN A 17 -12.78 2.78 2.54
CA ASN A 17 -12.99 4.12 3.12
C ASN A 17 -12.13 4.34 4.37
N GLU A 18 -12.04 3.35 5.26
CA GLU A 18 -11.15 3.41 6.42
C GLU A 18 -9.67 3.54 6.01
N VAL A 19 -9.24 2.84 4.96
CA VAL A 19 -7.87 2.98 4.42
C VAL A 19 -7.65 4.38 3.85
N TYR A 20 -8.58 4.92 3.07
CA TYR A 20 -8.47 6.27 2.50
C TYR A 20 -8.34 7.34 3.58
N GLU A 21 -9.13 7.26 4.66
CA GLU A 21 -9.04 8.20 5.77
C GLU A 21 -7.69 8.11 6.49
N LEU A 22 -7.16 6.91 6.71
CA LEU A 22 -5.83 6.73 7.29
C LEU A 22 -4.72 7.29 6.40
N LEU A 23 -4.84 7.16 5.07
CA LEU A 23 -3.86 7.71 4.13
C LEU A 23 -3.91 9.24 4.09
N LYS A 24 -5.08 9.86 4.24
CA LYS A 24 -5.21 11.32 4.39
C LYS A 24 -4.53 11.81 5.68
N VAL A 25 -4.71 11.09 6.80
CA VAL A 25 -4.02 11.42 8.06
C VAL A 25 -2.50 11.31 7.88
N LEU A 26 -2.03 10.28 7.17
CA LEU A 26 -0.61 10.10 6.89
C LEU A 26 -0.06 11.19 5.96
N GLU A 27 -0.81 11.59 4.93
CA GLU A 27 -0.46 12.72 4.05
C GLU A 27 -0.23 14.01 4.86
N GLU A 28 -1.13 14.35 5.78
CA GLU A 28 -0.97 15.51 6.67
C GLU A 28 0.21 15.36 7.64
N GLY A 29 0.44 14.15 8.14
CA GLY A 29 1.62 13.84 8.94
C GLY A 29 2.91 14.09 8.16
N ILE A 30 3.03 13.55 6.95
CA ILE A 30 4.17 13.72 6.05
C ILE A 30 4.41 15.20 5.75
N LYS A 31 3.36 15.97 5.45
CA LYS A 31 3.46 17.44 5.28
C LYS A 31 4.11 18.12 6.48
N SER A 32 3.74 17.72 7.69
CA SER A 32 4.31 18.28 8.92
C SER A 32 5.76 17.84 9.16
N PHE A 33 6.14 16.61 8.79
CA PHE A 33 7.51 16.10 8.94
C PHE A 33 8.46 16.66 7.88
N TYR A 34 7.96 16.89 6.67
CA TYR A 34 8.74 17.36 5.53
C TYR A 34 8.10 18.61 4.92
N PRO A 35 8.15 19.76 5.62
CA PRO A 35 7.51 21.00 5.17
C PRO A 35 8.07 21.53 3.83
N ASP A 36 9.33 21.19 3.52
CA ASP A 36 10.02 21.56 2.28
C ASP A 36 9.89 20.48 1.18
N GLY A 37 9.04 19.47 1.39
CA GLY A 37 8.85 18.34 0.49
C GLY A 37 9.71 17.12 0.82
N ILE A 38 9.46 16.02 0.10
CA ILE A 38 10.10 14.73 0.37
C ILE A 38 11.60 14.78 0.10
N PRO A 39 12.47 14.42 1.06
CA PRO A 39 13.91 14.40 0.85
C PRO A 39 14.32 13.23 -0.06
N THR A 40 15.53 13.31 -0.61
CA THR A 40 16.16 12.13 -1.19
C THR A 40 16.57 11.16 -0.08
N PHE A 41 16.17 9.90 -0.19
CA PHE A 41 16.52 8.88 0.78
C PHE A 41 17.84 8.19 0.42
N GLU A 42 18.65 7.88 1.44
CA GLU A 42 19.80 6.99 1.32
C GLU A 42 19.51 5.71 2.09
N ALA A 43 19.69 4.54 1.46
CA ALA A 43 19.35 3.24 2.07
C ALA A 43 20.03 2.98 3.43
N LYS A 44 21.23 3.54 3.65
CA LYS A 44 21.99 3.42 4.91
C LYS A 44 21.44 4.26 6.07
N ASN A 45 20.53 5.21 5.80
CA ASN A 45 20.08 6.24 6.74
C ASN A 45 18.54 6.30 6.85
N LEU A 46 17.84 5.20 6.56
CA LEU A 46 16.39 5.14 6.74
C LEU A 46 16.01 5.20 8.22
N SER A 47 15.07 6.07 8.59
CA SER A 47 14.51 6.05 9.93
C SER A 47 13.48 4.92 10.08
N LEU A 48 13.01 4.70 11.30
CA LEU A 48 11.95 3.73 11.56
C LEU A 48 10.69 4.01 10.72
N LEU A 49 10.38 5.27 10.45
CA LEU A 49 9.21 5.66 9.66
C LEU A 49 9.32 5.15 8.22
N GLU A 50 10.46 5.38 7.55
CA GLU A 50 10.71 4.90 6.19
C GLU A 50 10.77 3.38 6.10
N VAL A 51 11.32 2.70 7.11
CA VAL A 51 11.34 1.23 7.18
C VAL A 51 9.93 0.66 7.29
N VAL A 52 9.11 1.19 8.21
CA VAL A 52 7.73 0.73 8.38
C VAL A 52 6.92 1.03 7.12
N ALA A 53 7.04 2.24 6.58
CA ALA A 53 6.31 2.64 5.39
C ALA A 53 6.68 1.83 4.16
N SER A 54 7.96 1.58 3.91
CA SER A 54 8.39 0.74 2.79
C SER A 54 7.87 -0.69 2.92
N SER A 55 7.87 -1.26 4.12
CA SER A 55 7.36 -2.63 4.35
C SER A 55 5.85 -2.79 4.11
N VAL A 56 5.07 -1.70 4.19
CA VAL A 56 3.60 -1.74 4.07
C VAL A 56 3.15 -1.12 2.75
N LEU A 57 3.48 0.15 2.51
CA LEU A 57 2.91 0.97 1.42
C LEU A 57 3.53 0.64 0.06
N CYS A 58 4.79 0.22 0.01
CA CYS A 58 5.40 -0.24 -1.25
C CYS A 58 4.75 -1.53 -1.78
N LEU A 59 3.94 -2.21 -0.97
CA LEU A 59 3.21 -3.41 -1.42
C LEU A 59 1.81 -3.08 -2.00
N PHE A 60 1.35 -1.82 -1.94
CA PHE A 60 -0.04 -1.46 -2.28
C PHE A 60 -0.39 -1.54 -3.78
N LYS A 61 0.60 -1.54 -4.68
CA LYS A 61 0.36 -1.75 -6.12
C LYS A 61 -0.35 -3.10 -6.40
N ALA A 62 -0.06 -4.14 -5.62
CA ALA A 62 -0.67 -5.46 -5.81
C ALA A 62 -2.17 -5.52 -5.44
N PRO A 63 -2.63 -5.06 -4.26
CA PRO A 63 -4.05 -4.98 -3.96
C PRO A 63 -4.80 -3.98 -4.87
N GLU A 64 -4.17 -2.89 -5.31
CA GLU A 64 -4.74 -1.97 -6.32
C GLU A 64 -5.09 -2.70 -7.62
N GLU A 65 -4.14 -3.50 -8.14
CA GLU A 65 -4.36 -4.32 -9.34
C GLU A 65 -5.50 -5.33 -9.16
N ILE A 66 -5.50 -6.06 -8.05
CA ILE A 66 -6.51 -7.11 -7.78
C ILE A 66 -7.92 -6.52 -7.68
N LEU A 67 -8.03 -5.32 -7.10
CA LEU A 67 -9.31 -4.66 -6.87
C LEU A 67 -9.72 -3.74 -8.02
N GLY A 68 -8.82 -3.45 -8.96
CA GLY A 68 -9.07 -2.51 -10.06
C GLY A 68 -9.29 -1.08 -9.55
N ILE A 69 -8.61 -0.70 -8.46
CA ILE A 69 -8.74 0.62 -7.82
C ILE A 69 -7.37 1.28 -7.66
N LYS A 70 -7.39 2.56 -7.29
CA LYS A 70 -6.19 3.29 -6.89
C LYS A 70 -6.33 3.74 -5.45
N VAL A 71 -5.44 3.26 -4.59
CA VAL A 71 -5.49 3.47 -3.13
C VAL A 71 -4.61 4.65 -2.73
N ILE A 72 -3.37 4.69 -3.22
CA ILE A 72 -2.45 5.82 -3.05
C ILE A 72 -2.53 6.68 -4.31
N ASP A 73 -3.45 7.64 -4.31
CA ASP A 73 -3.71 8.48 -5.48
C ASP A 73 -2.95 9.82 -5.41
N PRO A 74 -2.04 10.14 -6.35
CA PRO A 74 -1.38 11.45 -6.43
C PRO A 74 -2.35 12.64 -6.52
N GLU A 75 -3.60 12.46 -6.95
CA GLU A 75 -4.58 13.55 -6.94
C GLU A 75 -5.13 13.84 -5.53
N ILE A 76 -5.10 12.84 -4.63
CA ILE A 76 -5.68 12.92 -3.28
C ILE A 76 -4.58 13.07 -2.22
N THR A 77 -3.49 12.31 -2.36
CA THR A 77 -2.36 12.24 -1.43
C THR A 77 -1.02 12.39 -2.18
N PRO A 78 -0.76 13.56 -2.81
CA PRO A 78 0.40 13.78 -3.67
C PRO A 78 1.76 13.60 -2.99
N LEU A 79 1.90 14.01 -1.73
CA LEU A 79 3.17 13.90 -1.02
C LEU A 79 3.43 12.46 -0.57
N LEU A 80 2.41 11.77 -0.07
CA LEU A 80 2.45 10.36 0.25
C LEU A 80 2.79 9.52 -0.98
N PHE A 81 2.18 9.82 -2.12
CA PHE A 81 2.51 9.16 -3.38
C PHE A 81 3.99 9.34 -3.73
N SER A 82 4.47 10.59 -3.73
CA SER A 82 5.87 10.91 -4.02
C SER A 82 6.84 10.24 -3.04
N TRP A 83 6.44 10.17 -1.76
CA TRP A 83 7.19 9.50 -0.71
C TRP A 83 7.32 8.00 -0.92
N VAL A 84 6.20 7.34 -1.24
CA VAL A 84 6.19 5.90 -1.51
C VAL A 84 6.99 5.58 -2.77
N GLU A 85 6.89 6.36 -3.84
CA GLU A 85 7.70 6.14 -5.04
C GLU A 85 9.20 6.37 -4.75
N ALA A 86 9.57 7.40 -4.00
CA ALA A 86 10.97 7.62 -3.60
C ALA A 86 11.53 6.44 -2.78
N LEU A 87 10.73 5.82 -1.90
CA LEU A 87 11.13 4.62 -1.17
C LEU A 87 11.27 3.39 -2.09
N ARG A 88 10.38 3.23 -3.09
CA ARG A 88 10.45 2.11 -4.06
C ARG A 88 11.68 2.16 -4.96
N GLU A 89 12.22 3.34 -5.22
CA GLU A 89 13.44 3.51 -6.04
C GLU A 89 14.72 3.12 -5.29
N LEU A 90 14.67 2.90 -3.97
CA LEU A 90 15.81 2.42 -3.21
C LEU A 90 16.11 0.96 -3.56
N SER A 91 17.34 0.68 -4.01
CA SER A 91 17.79 -0.68 -4.33
C SER A 91 17.55 -1.65 -3.17
N LEU A 92 17.77 -1.21 -1.92
CA LEU A 92 17.48 -2.01 -0.73
C LEU A 92 16.02 -2.45 -0.65
N VAL A 93 15.08 -1.54 -0.95
CA VAL A 93 13.65 -1.87 -0.93
C VAL A 93 13.33 -2.85 -2.05
N GLN A 94 13.82 -2.61 -3.27
CA GLN A 94 13.61 -3.49 -4.42
C GLN A 94 14.16 -4.91 -4.20
N GLU A 95 15.29 -5.04 -3.51
CA GLU A 95 15.91 -6.33 -3.18
C GLU A 95 15.22 -7.04 -2.01
N THR A 96 14.55 -6.31 -1.11
CA THR A 96 13.97 -6.86 0.12
C THR A 96 12.50 -7.22 -0.03
N ILE A 97 11.71 -6.40 -0.74
CA ILE A 97 10.27 -6.68 -0.88
C ILE A 97 10.03 -7.83 -1.86
N PRO A 98 9.00 -8.66 -1.65
CA PRO A 98 8.66 -9.69 -2.62
C PRO A 98 8.29 -9.08 -3.98
N SER A 99 8.56 -9.80 -5.08
CA SER A 99 8.18 -9.33 -6.41
C SER A 99 6.68 -9.07 -6.49
N HIS A 100 6.30 -8.07 -7.29
CA HIS A 100 4.91 -7.68 -7.47
C HIS A 100 4.04 -8.87 -7.88
N GLU A 101 4.49 -9.73 -8.81
CA GLU A 101 3.71 -10.88 -9.26
C GLU A 101 3.44 -11.89 -8.13
N LYS A 102 4.40 -12.09 -7.21
CA LYS A 102 4.23 -13.00 -6.08
C LYS A 102 3.16 -12.48 -5.12
N ILE A 103 3.13 -11.18 -4.88
CA ILE A 103 2.14 -10.55 -4.00
C ILE A 103 0.77 -10.59 -4.65
N VAL A 104 0.68 -10.27 -5.95
CA VAL A 104 -0.58 -10.39 -6.71
C VAL A 104 -1.10 -11.83 -6.67
N ALA A 105 -0.25 -12.82 -6.93
CA ALA A 105 -0.65 -14.23 -6.88
C ALA A 105 -1.14 -14.65 -5.47
N LEU A 106 -0.42 -14.26 -4.42
CA LEU A 106 -0.80 -14.55 -3.03
C LEU A 106 -2.15 -13.91 -2.67
N LEU A 107 -2.28 -12.59 -2.88
CA LEU A 107 -3.48 -11.85 -2.53
C LEU A 107 -4.67 -12.26 -3.39
N GLY A 108 -4.46 -12.55 -4.68
CA GLY A 108 -5.48 -13.06 -5.58
C GLY A 108 -6.01 -14.43 -5.13
N THR A 109 -5.11 -15.34 -4.75
CA THR A 109 -5.48 -16.65 -4.19
C THR A 109 -6.29 -16.48 -2.90
N LEU A 110 -5.83 -15.62 -1.98
CA LEU A 110 -6.55 -15.33 -0.74
C LEU A 110 -7.94 -14.73 -0.99
N ARG A 111 -8.06 -13.82 -1.95
CA ARG A 111 -9.35 -13.24 -2.35
C ARG A 111 -10.29 -14.33 -2.87
N GLN A 112 -9.85 -15.14 -3.83
CA GLN A 112 -10.68 -16.21 -4.41
C GLN A 112 -11.16 -17.19 -3.34
N LEU A 113 -10.30 -17.61 -2.43
CA LEU A 113 -10.68 -18.50 -1.32
C LEU A 113 -11.69 -17.86 -0.36
N ALA A 114 -11.62 -16.55 -0.16
CA ALA A 114 -12.51 -15.83 0.75
C ALA A 114 -13.90 -15.56 0.15
N ILE A 115 -13.95 -15.21 -1.14
CA ILE A 115 -15.21 -14.85 -1.82
C ILE A 115 -15.92 -16.08 -2.43
N ASN A 116 -15.14 -17.10 -2.82
CA ASN A 116 -15.62 -18.38 -3.37
C ASN A 116 -15.06 -19.55 -2.55
N PRO A 117 -15.51 -19.75 -1.30
CA PRO A 117 -15.01 -20.84 -0.48
C PRO A 117 -15.27 -22.19 -1.15
N PRO A 118 -14.31 -23.14 -1.12
CA PRO A 118 -14.51 -24.44 -1.73
C PRO A 118 -15.73 -25.12 -1.10
N SER A 119 -16.60 -25.66 -1.94
CA SER A 119 -17.77 -26.43 -1.51
C SER A 119 -17.30 -27.56 -0.61
N GLN A 120 -17.80 -27.63 0.62
CA GLN A 120 -17.58 -28.80 1.46
C GLN A 120 -18.37 -29.96 0.86
N SER A 121 -17.66 -30.90 0.21
CA SER A 121 -18.18 -32.19 -0.23
C SER A 121 -18.19 -33.20 0.91
#